data_AF-A0AB73T5V5-F1
#
_entry.id   AF-A0AB73T5V5-F1
#
_cell.length_a   1.000
_cell.length_b   1.000
_cell.length_c   1.000
_cell.angle_alpha   90.00
_cell.angle_beta   90.00
_cell.angle_gamma   90.00
#
_symmetry.space_group_name_H-M   'P 1'
#
loop_
_entity.id
_entity.type
_entity.pdbx_description
1 polymer ?
#
loop_
_entity_poly.entity_id
_entity_poly.type
_entity_poly.pdbx_seq_one_letter_code
_entity_poly.pdbx_strand_id
1 'polypeptide(L)'
;MKKIVTCSVFYFICIILFSSIPLSVHAEKEIEKKQTDQAFIMTHGKEDIVKIQLGSSRIDIDKYPGAQLDTLIYRLNRVELLAQEEMYSIKRGEDYVPISFIYSDGLKDVFFFFKRGDNWYVETDSGSVYENADFIADFTSLTDFKKSPQAGEGEYTLGMPPESLKIRLELEKAFDTLEKILNLFFTRSFF
;
A
#
# COMPACT_ATOMS: atom_id res chain seq x y z
N MET A 1 62.65 23.96 62.28
CA MET A 1 63.80 23.04 62.17
C MET A 1 63.40 21.83 61.34
N LYS A 2 64.33 21.33 60.52
CA LYS A 2 64.26 20.22 59.56
C LYS A 2 63.47 18.99 60.07
N LYS A 3 62.69 18.30 59.22
CA LYS A 3 63.15 17.21 58.33
C LYS A 3 62.01 16.69 57.44
N ILE A 4 62.46 16.20 56.29
CA ILE A 4 61.75 15.61 55.15
C ILE A 4 61.52 14.11 55.44
N VAL A 5 60.55 13.50 54.73
CA VAL A 5 60.61 12.18 54.04
C VAL A 5 59.37 11.30 54.26
N THR A 6 58.52 11.30 53.22
CA THR A 6 57.73 10.22 52.60
C THR A 6 56.94 9.23 53.45
N CYS A 7 55.64 9.12 53.17
CA CYS A 7 55.03 7.80 52.91
C CYS A 7 53.71 7.95 52.14
N SER A 8 53.56 7.15 51.07
CA SER A 8 52.29 6.71 50.48
C SER A 8 51.39 7.78 49.84
N VAL A 9 51.68 8.30 48.63
CA VAL A 9 51.49 7.61 47.33
C VAL A 9 50.57 6.39 47.46
N PHE A 10 49.26 6.59 47.58
CA PHE A 10 48.21 5.65 47.12
C PHE A 10 46.77 6.15 47.32
N TYR A 11 46.56 7.35 47.88
CA TYR A 11 45.20 7.85 48.18
C TYR A 11 44.72 9.04 47.35
N PHE A 12 45.40 9.39 46.26
CA PHE A 12 45.12 10.60 45.45
C PHE A 12 44.89 10.33 43.95
N ILE A 13 44.37 9.14 43.60
CA ILE A 13 43.93 8.79 42.23
C ILE A 13 42.40 8.63 42.12
N CYS A 14 41.63 8.98 43.16
CA CYS A 14 40.16 8.86 43.12
C CYS A 14 39.37 10.17 43.08
N ILE A 15 39.98 11.36 43.12
CA ILE A 15 39.21 12.63 43.19
C ILE A 15 39.79 13.74 42.28
N ILE A 16 40.32 13.39 41.10
CA ILE A 16 40.56 14.36 40.02
C ILE A 16 40.19 13.76 38.66
N LEU A 17 38.94 13.32 38.51
CA LEU A 17 38.31 13.05 37.20
C LEU A 17 36.81 13.39 37.17
N PHE A 18 36.32 14.24 38.09
CA PHE A 18 34.91 14.65 38.17
C PHE A 18 34.69 16.17 38.09
N SER A 19 35.57 16.91 37.42
CA SER A 19 35.34 18.32 37.12
C SER A 19 35.90 18.67 35.75
N SER A 20 35.12 18.41 34.69
CA SER A 20 35.08 19.14 33.41
C SER A 20 34.33 18.30 32.36
N ILE A 21 33.01 18.34 32.38
CA ILE A 21 32.23 18.12 31.15
C ILE A 21 31.21 19.27 31.06
N PRO A 22 31.44 20.26 30.19
CA PRO A 22 30.47 21.31 29.93
C PRO A 22 29.28 20.78 29.13
N LEU A 23 28.13 21.34 29.48
CA LEU A 23 26.82 21.20 28.87
C LEU A 23 26.76 22.01 27.57
N SER A 24 26.75 21.35 26.41
CA SER A 24 26.22 21.84 25.12
C SER A 24 26.00 20.60 24.24
N VAL A 25 24.76 20.21 23.97
CA VAL A 25 23.96 20.71 22.84
C VAL A 25 24.82 20.82 21.59
N HIS A 26 24.77 19.81 20.72
CA HIS A 26 24.28 19.90 19.34
C HIS A 26 24.80 18.71 18.51
N ALA A 27 23.85 18.04 17.85
CA ALA A 27 23.99 17.31 16.59
C ALA A 27 24.91 16.08 16.48
N GLU A 28 24.48 15.21 15.55
CA GLU A 28 25.25 14.14 14.92
C GLU A 28 25.45 12.84 15.72
N LYS A 29 24.42 11.99 15.69
CA LYS A 29 24.50 10.82 14.81
C LYS A 29 23.10 10.28 14.51
N GLU A 30 22.52 10.83 13.44
CA GLU A 30 21.60 10.07 12.60
C GLU A 30 22.36 8.82 12.13
N ILE A 31 22.22 7.72 12.88
CA ILE A 31 22.27 6.41 12.25
C ILE A 31 20.84 6.20 11.79
N GLU A 32 20.56 6.86 10.66
CA GLU A 32 19.38 6.70 9.85
C GLU A 32 19.28 5.21 9.50
N LYS A 33 18.48 4.51 10.30
CA LYS A 33 17.89 3.27 9.90
C LYS A 33 16.95 3.62 8.73
N LYS A 34 17.50 3.79 7.52
CA LYS A 34 16.76 3.67 6.26
C LYS A 34 16.37 2.21 6.08
N GLN A 35 15.53 1.73 7.01
CA GLN A 35 14.68 0.59 6.77
C GLN A 35 13.43 1.20 6.14
N THR A 36 13.56 1.49 4.84
CA THR A 36 12.49 1.45 3.85
C THR A 36 11.09 1.54 4.44
N ASP A 37 10.59 2.76 4.63
CA ASP A 37 9.15 3.04 4.74
C ASP A 37 8.54 2.78 3.35
N GLN A 38 8.55 1.52 2.90
CA GLN A 38 7.75 1.09 1.77
C GLN A 38 6.31 1.14 2.26
N ALA A 39 5.54 2.11 1.76
CA ALA A 39 4.12 2.15 1.98
C ALA A 39 3.52 0.83 1.44
N PHE A 40 3.10 -0.05 2.34
CA PHE A 40 2.41 -1.27 1.96
C PHE A 40 0.99 -0.87 1.55
N ILE A 41 0.76 -0.76 0.24
CA ILE A 41 -0.51 -0.27 -0.32
C ILE A 41 -1.64 -1.32 -0.17
N MET A 42 -1.29 -2.59 0.01
CA MET A 42 -2.24 -3.68 0.21
C MET A 42 -2.60 -3.84 1.69
N THR A 43 -3.77 -4.39 2.01
CA THR A 43 -4.19 -4.67 3.39
C THR A 43 -3.80 -6.08 3.84
N HIS A 44 -3.61 -7.01 2.89
CA HIS A 44 -3.24 -8.41 3.15
C HIS A 44 -2.05 -8.86 2.30
N GLY A 45 -1.51 -10.02 2.65
CA GLY A 45 -0.46 -10.70 1.89
C GLY A 45 -0.97 -11.23 0.55
N LYS A 46 -0.04 -11.58 -0.35
CA LYS A 46 -0.35 -12.18 -1.65
C LYS A 46 -1.09 -13.50 -1.48
N GLU A 47 -0.72 -14.28 -0.47
CA GLU A 47 -1.23 -15.59 -0.13
C GLU A 47 -2.73 -15.60 0.19
N ASP A 48 -3.26 -14.46 0.63
CA ASP A 48 -4.67 -14.32 1.00
C ASP A 48 -5.56 -13.96 -0.20
N ILE A 49 -4.97 -13.60 -1.35
CA ILE A 49 -5.71 -13.21 -2.55
C ILE A 49 -6.37 -14.45 -3.16
N VAL A 50 -7.69 -14.48 -3.18
CA VAL A 50 -8.46 -15.56 -3.81
C VAL A 50 -8.94 -15.21 -5.21
N LYS A 51 -9.16 -13.93 -5.50
CA LYS A 51 -9.57 -13.45 -6.83
C LYS A 51 -8.94 -12.09 -7.15
N ILE A 52 -8.66 -11.89 -8.43
CA ILE A 52 -8.36 -10.57 -8.98
C ILE A 52 -9.54 -10.09 -9.82
N GLN A 53 -9.92 -8.83 -9.63
CA GLN A 53 -10.93 -8.17 -10.45
C GLN A 53 -10.27 -7.14 -11.36
N LEU A 54 -10.45 -7.30 -12.68
CA LEU A 54 -9.99 -6.39 -13.72
C LEU A 54 -11.23 -5.81 -14.41
N GLY A 55 -11.59 -4.56 -14.12
CA GLY A 55 -12.85 -3.99 -14.57
C GLY A 55 -14.06 -4.78 -14.02
N SER A 56 -14.89 -5.33 -14.92
CA SER A 56 -16.06 -6.16 -14.58
C SER A 56 -15.73 -7.65 -14.44
N SER A 57 -14.55 -8.07 -14.85
CA SER A 57 -14.13 -9.47 -14.86
C SER A 57 -13.50 -9.86 -13.52
N ARG A 58 -14.02 -10.91 -12.89
CA ARG A 58 -13.42 -11.54 -11.70
C ARG A 58 -12.78 -12.85 -12.11
N ILE A 59 -11.51 -13.02 -11.77
CA ILE A 59 -10.69 -14.17 -12.14
C ILE A 59 -10.20 -14.83 -10.85
N ASP A 60 -10.46 -16.12 -10.70
CA ASP A 60 -9.91 -16.91 -9.59
C ASP A 60 -8.37 -16.94 -9.70
N ILE A 61 -7.68 -16.85 -8.56
CA ILE A 61 -6.21 -16.67 -8.56
C ILE A 61 -5.46 -17.85 -9.17
N ASP A 62 -6.05 -19.05 -9.11
CA ASP A 62 -5.54 -20.28 -9.72
C ASP A 62 -5.58 -20.27 -11.26
N LYS A 63 -6.42 -19.41 -11.85
CA LYS A 63 -6.57 -19.21 -13.30
C LYS A 63 -5.82 -17.98 -13.81
N TYR A 64 -5.41 -17.09 -12.92
CA TYR A 64 -4.66 -15.89 -13.30
C TYR A 64 -3.16 -16.21 -13.46
N PRO A 65 -2.46 -15.67 -14.47
CA PRO A 65 -1.04 -15.97 -14.67
C PRO A 65 -0.19 -15.53 -13.48
N GLY A 66 0.37 -16.49 -12.73
CA GLY A 66 1.12 -16.23 -11.50
C GLY A 66 2.26 -15.22 -11.67
N ALA A 67 3.02 -15.31 -12.77
CA ALA A 67 4.08 -14.35 -13.07
C ALA A 67 3.58 -12.90 -13.29
N GLN A 68 2.38 -12.74 -13.86
CA GLN A 68 1.76 -11.42 -14.00
C GLN A 68 1.30 -10.88 -12.64
N LEU A 69 0.73 -11.75 -11.80
CA LEU A 69 0.34 -11.38 -10.43
C LEU A 69 1.53 -10.91 -9.61
N ASP A 70 2.62 -11.68 -9.65
CA ASP A 70 3.86 -11.35 -8.97
C ASP A 70 4.43 -10.01 -9.43
N THR A 71 4.42 -9.78 -10.74
CA THR A 71 4.87 -8.51 -11.32
C THR A 71 3.98 -7.35 -10.88
N LEU A 72 2.66 -7.54 -10.88
CA LEU A 72 1.70 -6.52 -10.46
C LEU A 72 1.91 -6.13 -9.00
N ILE A 73 1.97 -7.11 -8.10
CA ILE A 73 2.18 -6.90 -6.66
C ILE A 73 3.54 -6.25 -6.41
N TYR A 74 4.59 -6.74 -7.07
CA TYR A 74 5.93 -6.17 -6.97
C TYR A 74 5.96 -4.69 -7.33
N ARG A 75 5.27 -4.28 -8.41
CA ARG A 75 5.23 -2.88 -8.85
C ARG A 75 4.29 -2.03 -7.99
N LEU A 76 3.17 -2.58 -7.53
CA LEU A 76 2.29 -1.94 -6.55
C LEU A 76 3.04 -1.58 -5.26
N ASN A 77 3.92 -2.44 -4.76
CA ASN A 77 4.72 -2.17 -3.56
C ASN A 77 5.84 -1.13 -3.77
N ARG A 78 5.97 -0.57 -4.98
CA ARG A 78 6.98 0.43 -5.34
C ARG A 78 6.38 1.77 -5.75
N VAL A 79 5.06 1.92 -5.65
CA VAL A 79 4.41 3.23 -5.76
C VAL A 79 4.76 4.08 -4.54
N GLU A 80 4.80 5.38 -4.72
CA GLU A 80 5.22 6.32 -3.67
C GLU A 80 4.03 7.15 -3.21
N LEU A 81 3.80 7.21 -1.90
CA LEU A 81 2.69 7.97 -1.32
C LEU A 81 2.93 9.46 -1.55
N LEU A 82 1.96 10.15 -2.17
CA LEU A 82 2.06 11.60 -2.33
C LEU A 82 2.01 12.32 -0.99
N ALA A 83 2.70 13.46 -0.90
CA ALA A 83 2.56 14.32 0.25
C ALA A 83 1.10 14.81 0.38
N GLN A 84 0.63 14.98 1.61
CA GLN A 84 -0.77 15.35 1.88
C GLN A 84 -1.20 16.62 1.13
N GLU A 85 -0.29 17.58 0.99
CA GLU A 85 -0.52 18.84 0.26
C GLU A 85 -0.78 18.61 -1.23
N GLU A 86 -0.07 17.66 -1.83
CA GLU A 86 -0.19 17.31 -3.25
C GLU A 86 -1.47 16.50 -3.52
N MET A 87 -1.85 15.62 -2.59
CA MET A 87 -3.09 14.82 -2.69
C MET A 87 -4.33 15.68 -2.91
N TYR A 88 -4.41 16.87 -2.31
CA TYR A 88 -5.57 17.77 -2.51
C TYR A 88 -5.67 18.32 -3.95
N SER A 89 -4.54 18.40 -4.65
CA SER A 89 -4.46 18.92 -6.03
C SER A 89 -4.65 17.81 -7.07
N ILE A 90 -4.27 16.57 -6.75
CA ILE A 90 -4.36 15.43 -7.65
C ILE A 90 -5.68 14.68 -7.43
N LYS A 91 -6.68 14.99 -8.25
CA LYS A 91 -7.99 14.31 -8.22
C LYS A 91 -8.09 13.29 -9.34
N ARG A 92 -8.52 12.05 -9.06
CA ARG A 92 -8.72 11.00 -10.08
C ARG A 92 -9.60 11.43 -11.27
N GLY A 93 -10.73 12.08 -10.98
CA GLY A 93 -11.76 12.30 -12.01
C GLY A 93 -12.50 11.02 -12.36
N GLU A 94 -13.12 10.97 -13.53
CA GLU A 94 -13.97 9.83 -13.96
C GLU A 94 -13.26 8.85 -14.89
N ASP A 95 -12.15 9.25 -15.49
CA ASP A 95 -11.35 8.40 -16.38
C ASP A 95 -10.28 7.67 -15.57
N TYR A 96 -10.57 6.42 -15.21
CA TYR A 96 -9.71 5.56 -14.41
C TYR A 96 -9.88 4.08 -14.75
N VAL A 97 -8.84 3.29 -14.43
CA VAL A 97 -8.83 1.83 -14.55
C VAL A 97 -8.89 1.22 -13.16
N PRO A 98 -9.97 0.52 -12.79
CA PRO A 98 -10.07 -0.16 -11.50
C PRO A 98 -9.48 -1.58 -11.57
N ILE A 99 -8.61 -1.89 -10.62
CA ILE A 99 -8.17 -3.26 -10.29
C ILE A 99 -8.53 -3.53 -8.83
N SER A 100 -8.91 -4.75 -8.50
CA SER A 100 -9.14 -5.14 -7.11
C SER A 100 -8.57 -6.50 -6.76
N PHE A 101 -8.08 -6.63 -5.53
CA PHE A 101 -7.76 -7.92 -4.93
C PHE A 101 -8.86 -8.27 -3.94
N ILE A 102 -9.42 -9.47 -4.06
CA ILE A 102 -10.44 -10.00 -3.15
C ILE A 102 -9.78 -11.09 -2.33
N TYR A 103 -9.87 -10.96 -1.01
CA TYR A 103 -9.20 -11.82 -0.04
C TYR A 103 -10.12 -12.93 0.47
N SER A 104 -9.51 -13.94 1.09
CA SER A 104 -10.21 -15.12 1.61
C SER A 104 -11.27 -14.79 2.67
N ASP A 105 -11.09 -13.71 3.41
CA ASP A 105 -12.02 -13.18 4.41
C ASP A 105 -13.15 -12.32 3.84
N GLY A 106 -13.17 -12.13 2.51
CA GLY A 106 -14.15 -11.33 1.78
C GLY A 106 -13.82 -9.84 1.71
N LEU A 107 -12.75 -9.37 2.36
CA LEU A 107 -12.28 -8.00 2.18
C LEU A 107 -11.72 -7.81 0.76
N LYS A 108 -11.71 -6.54 0.33
CA LYS A 108 -11.26 -6.16 -1.00
C LYS A 108 -10.45 -4.88 -0.96
N ASP A 109 -9.27 -4.91 -1.55
CA ASP A 109 -8.53 -3.71 -1.89
C ASP A 109 -8.90 -3.26 -3.30
N VAL A 110 -9.16 -1.96 -3.47
CA VAL A 110 -9.47 -1.38 -4.77
C VAL A 110 -8.45 -0.31 -5.11
N PHE A 111 -7.81 -0.50 -6.26
CA PHE A 111 -6.79 0.38 -6.81
C PHE A 111 -7.36 1.07 -8.04
N PHE A 112 -7.49 2.39 -7.98
CA PHE A 112 -7.99 3.21 -9.07
C PHE A 112 -6.84 3.91 -9.77
N PHE A 113 -6.42 3.39 -10.92
CA PHE A 113 -5.32 3.95 -11.69
C PHE A 113 -5.82 5.05 -12.63
N PHE A 114 -5.14 6.19 -12.65
CA PHE A 114 -5.55 7.32 -13.49
C PHE A 114 -4.36 8.18 -13.90
N LYS A 115 -4.55 8.94 -14.98
CA LYS A 115 -3.54 9.84 -15.51
C LYS A 115 -3.86 11.29 -15.18
N ARG A 116 -2.85 12.06 -14.76
CA ARG A 116 -2.92 13.53 -14.68
C ARG A 116 -1.66 14.14 -15.28
N GLY A 117 -1.86 14.96 -16.32
CA GLY A 117 -0.76 15.40 -17.16
C GLY A 117 -0.07 14.19 -17.79
N ASP A 118 1.24 14.08 -17.59
CA ASP A 118 2.05 12.97 -18.09
C ASP A 118 2.23 11.82 -17.08
N ASN A 119 1.82 12.03 -15.83
CA ASN A 119 2.06 11.09 -14.74
C ASN A 119 0.85 10.17 -14.48
N TRP A 120 1.15 8.95 -14.07
CA TRP A 120 0.17 7.97 -13.63
C TRP A 120 0.17 7.85 -12.11
N TYR A 121 -1.04 7.81 -11.57
CA TYR A 121 -1.32 7.73 -10.15
C TYR A 121 -2.23 6.55 -9.85
N VAL A 122 -2.20 6.08 -8.60
CA VAL A 122 -3.16 5.11 -8.07
C VAL A 122 -3.78 5.65 -6.78
N GLU A 123 -5.11 5.66 -6.73
CA GLU A 123 -5.87 6.01 -5.52
C GLU A 123 -6.44 4.73 -4.89
N THR A 124 -6.37 4.61 -3.56
CA THR A 124 -7.01 3.54 -2.81
C THR A 124 -8.43 3.93 -2.37
N ASP A 125 -9.22 2.98 -1.91
CA ASP A 125 -10.56 3.25 -1.36
C ASP A 125 -10.54 4.16 -0.12
N SER A 126 -9.44 4.17 0.64
CA SER A 126 -9.18 5.09 1.75
C SER A 126 -8.89 6.52 1.32
N GLY A 127 -8.74 6.78 0.01
CA GLY A 127 -8.45 8.10 -0.55
C GLY A 127 -6.96 8.48 -0.55
N SER A 128 -6.06 7.55 -0.22
CA SER A 128 -4.62 7.76 -0.35
C SER A 128 -4.23 7.71 -1.83
N VAL A 129 -3.39 8.64 -2.28
CA VAL A 129 -2.93 8.73 -3.67
C VAL A 129 -1.43 8.47 -3.73
N TYR A 130 -1.03 7.64 -4.68
CA TYR A 130 0.36 7.27 -4.91
C TYR A 130 0.76 7.57 -6.34
N GLU A 131 2.03 7.89 -6.57
CA GLU A 131 2.64 8.09 -7.89
C GLU A 131 3.45 6.87 -8.36
N ASN A 132 4.07 6.99 -9.54
CA ASN A 132 4.83 5.92 -10.22
C ASN A 132 3.96 4.70 -10.59
N ALA A 133 2.72 4.94 -11.01
CA ALA A 133 1.76 3.91 -11.36
C ALA A 133 1.63 3.64 -12.88
N ASP A 134 2.62 4.06 -13.67
CA ASP A 134 2.64 3.97 -15.14
C ASP A 134 2.69 2.53 -15.65
N PHE A 135 3.20 1.60 -14.83
CA PHE A 135 3.21 0.16 -15.10
C PHE A 135 1.85 -0.43 -15.43
N ILE A 136 0.75 0.24 -15.03
CA ILE A 136 -0.60 -0.22 -15.33
C ILE A 136 -0.84 -0.37 -16.83
N ALA A 137 -0.13 0.39 -17.66
CA ALA A 137 -0.17 0.27 -19.11
C ALA A 137 0.08 -1.18 -19.59
N ASP A 138 1.04 -1.88 -18.97
CA ASP A 138 1.41 -3.27 -19.29
C ASP A 138 0.30 -4.28 -18.96
N PHE A 139 -0.60 -3.92 -18.05
CA PHE A 139 -1.75 -4.75 -17.63
C PHE A 139 -3.04 -4.33 -18.34
N THR A 140 -3.15 -3.09 -18.80
CA THR A 140 -4.30 -2.61 -19.57
C THR A 140 -4.35 -3.17 -20.98
N SER A 141 -3.22 -3.57 -21.58
CA SER A 141 -3.23 -4.38 -22.82
C SER A 141 -3.86 -5.77 -22.62
N LEU A 142 -4.08 -6.23 -21.38
CA LEU A 142 -4.89 -7.41 -21.09
C LEU A 142 -6.40 -7.12 -21.12
N THR A 143 -6.83 -5.86 -21.12
CA THR A 143 -8.24 -5.55 -21.46
C THR A 143 -8.53 -5.82 -22.95
N ASP A 144 -7.49 -6.01 -23.78
CA ASP A 144 -7.54 -6.61 -25.11
C ASP A 144 -7.40 -8.15 -25.06
N PHE A 145 -8.20 -8.85 -24.25
CA PHE A 145 -8.39 -10.32 -24.36
C PHE A 145 -9.00 -10.77 -25.72
N LYS A 146 -8.92 -9.96 -26.77
CA LYS A 146 -9.32 -10.29 -28.13
C LYS A 146 -8.09 -10.53 -29.01
N LYS A 147 -7.54 -11.74 -28.91
CA LYS A 147 -7.13 -12.62 -30.04
C LYS A 147 -6.38 -13.84 -29.51
N SER A 148 -7.11 -14.81 -28.94
CA SER A 148 -6.72 -16.21 -29.08
C SER A 148 -7.82 -16.92 -29.88
N PRO A 149 -7.53 -17.44 -31.08
CA PRO A 149 -8.50 -18.21 -31.85
C PRO A 149 -8.46 -19.67 -31.41
N GLN A 150 -9.33 -20.04 -30.46
CA GLN A 150 -9.86 -21.41 -30.21
C GLN A 150 -10.81 -21.33 -29.00
N ALA A 151 -12.12 -21.17 -29.23
CA ALA A 151 -13.11 -22.25 -29.37
C ALA A 151 -13.51 -22.88 -28.02
N GLY A 152 -14.72 -22.56 -27.55
CA GLY A 152 -15.38 -23.18 -26.40
C GLY A 152 -16.47 -22.28 -25.83
N GLU A 153 -17.71 -22.74 -25.89
CA GLU A 153 -18.94 -22.00 -25.61
C GLU A 153 -18.98 -21.39 -24.19
N GLY A 154 -19.27 -20.08 -24.15
CA GLY A 154 -19.40 -19.27 -22.94
C GLY A 154 -19.43 -17.81 -23.36
N GLU A 155 -20.63 -17.25 -23.49
CA GLU A 155 -20.86 -15.88 -23.93
C GLU A 155 -20.32 -14.88 -22.89
N TYR A 156 -19.06 -14.45 -23.05
CA TYR A 156 -18.49 -13.36 -22.26
C TYR A 156 -18.80 -12.02 -22.92
N THR A 157 -19.78 -11.29 -22.38
CA THR A 157 -20.09 -9.92 -22.80
C THR A 157 -19.03 -8.95 -22.24
N LEU A 158 -17.91 -8.83 -22.96
CA LEU A 158 -16.87 -7.82 -22.77
C LEU A 158 -17.24 -6.54 -23.51
N GLY A 159 -17.60 -5.49 -22.76
CA GLY A 159 -17.87 -4.16 -23.32
C GLY A 159 -18.64 -3.21 -22.40
N MET A 160 -18.44 -3.28 -21.08
CA MET A 160 -19.12 -2.36 -20.16
C MET A 160 -18.39 -1.01 -20.15
N PRO A 161 -19.04 0.11 -20.53
CA PRO A 161 -18.40 1.43 -20.52
C PRO A 161 -18.02 1.84 -19.08
N PRO A 162 -17.00 2.70 -18.90
CA PRO A 162 -16.49 3.10 -17.58
C PRO A 162 -17.58 3.57 -16.60
N GLU A 163 -18.60 4.27 -17.09
CA GLU A 163 -19.74 4.70 -16.27
C GLU A 163 -20.52 3.52 -15.65
N SER A 164 -20.69 2.45 -16.40
CA SER A 164 -21.38 1.25 -15.92
C SER A 164 -20.52 0.45 -14.93
N LEU A 165 -19.19 0.47 -15.09
CA LEU A 165 -18.26 -0.06 -14.08
C LEU A 165 -18.34 0.72 -12.77
N LYS A 166 -18.42 2.06 -12.85
CA LYS A 166 -18.59 2.94 -11.70
C LYS A 166 -19.88 2.58 -10.93
N ILE A 167 -21.01 2.50 -11.62
CA ILE A 167 -22.30 2.14 -11.00
C ILE A 167 -22.22 0.76 -10.32
N ARG A 168 -21.59 -0.23 -10.96
CA ARG A 168 -21.43 -1.55 -10.38
C ARG A 168 -20.54 -1.55 -9.14
N LEU A 169 -19.42 -0.83 -9.17
CA LEU A 169 -18.52 -0.68 -8.02
C LEU A 169 -19.20 0.04 -6.86
N GLU A 170 -19.99 1.08 -7.13
CA GLU A 170 -20.77 1.79 -6.13
C GLU A 170 -21.86 0.89 -5.50
N LEU A 171 -22.55 0.09 -6.32
CA LEU A 171 -23.51 -0.89 -5.82
C LEU A 171 -22.85 -1.96 -4.96
N GLU A 172 -21.70 -2.51 -5.39
CA GLU A 172 -20.93 -3.47 -4.59
C GLU A 172 -20.53 -2.88 -3.23
N LYS A 173 -20.00 -1.64 -3.21
CA LYS A 173 -19.70 -0.93 -1.95
C LYS A 173 -20.93 -0.77 -1.06
N ALA A 174 -22.09 -0.47 -1.64
CA ALA A 174 -23.33 -0.31 -0.90
C ALA A 174 -23.78 -1.64 -0.28
N PHE A 175 -23.70 -2.75 -1.01
CA PHE A 175 -24.01 -4.08 -0.48
C PHE A 175 -23.04 -4.51 0.63
N ASP A 176 -21.73 -4.31 0.46
CA ASP A 176 -20.72 -4.62 1.48
C ASP A 176 -20.98 -3.83 2.78
N THR A 177 -21.40 -2.56 2.65
CA THR A 177 -21.77 -1.72 3.79
C THR A 177 -23.00 -2.24 4.51
N LEU A 178 -24.03 -2.66 3.76
CA LEU A 178 -25.25 -3.24 4.33
C LEU A 178 -24.97 -4.55 5.05
N GLU A 179 -24.13 -5.42 4.50
CA GLU A 179 -23.74 -6.67 5.12
C GLU A 179 -23.01 -6.44 6.46
N LYS A 180 -22.07 -5.49 6.50
CA LYS A 180 -21.38 -5.08 7.75
C LYS A 180 -22.37 -4.57 8.80
N ILE A 181 -23.32 -3.72 8.40
CA ILE A 181 -24.36 -3.20 9.30
C ILE A 181 -25.22 -4.35 9.83
N LEU A 182 -25.66 -5.27 8.96
CA LEU A 182 -26.48 -6.42 9.32
C LEU A 182 -25.75 -7.31 10.35
N ASN A 183 -24.48 -7.61 10.10
CA ASN A 183 -23.64 -8.40 11.00
C ASN A 183 -23.45 -7.73 12.38
N LEU A 184 -23.34 -6.40 12.44
CA LEU A 184 -23.32 -5.65 13.69
C LEU A 184 -24.64 -5.75 14.48
N PHE A 185 -25.79 -5.73 13.79
CA PHE A 185 -27.10 -5.89 14.44
C PHE A 185 -27.32 -7.31 14.99
N PHE A 186 -26.90 -8.34 14.26
CA PHE A 186 -27.05 -9.73 14.69
C PHE A 186 -26.06 -10.15 15.78
N THR A 187 -24.85 -9.60 15.79
CA THR A 187 -23.87 -9.87 16.87
C THR A 187 -24.19 -9.17 18.20
N ARG A 188 -24.96 -8.07 18.18
CA ARG A 188 -25.43 -7.37 19.40
C ARG A 188 -26.75 -7.91 19.97
N SER A 189 -27.47 -8.76 19.25
CA SER A 189 -28.78 -9.29 19.68
C SER A 189 -28.68 -10.61 20.47
N PHE A 190 -27.46 -11.08 20.75
CA PHE A 190 -27.17 -12.22 21.63
C PHE A 190 -26.29 -11.80 22.81
N PHE A 191 -26.77 -10.86 23.64
CA PHE A 191 -26.32 -10.64 25.02
C PHE A 191 -27.47 -10.10 25.86
#